data_AF-A0A3L7WH58-F1
#
_entry.id   AF-A0A3L7WH58-F1
#
_cell.length_a   1.000
_cell.length_b   1.000
_cell.length_c   1.000
_cell.angle_alpha   90.00
_cell.angle_beta   90.00
_cell.angle_gamma   90.00
#
_symmetry.space_group_name_H-M   'P 1'
#
loop_
_entity.id
_entity.type
_entity.pdbx_description
1 polymer ?
#
loop_
_entity_poly.entity_id
_entity_poly.type
_entity_poly.pdbx_seq_one_letter_code
_entity_poly.pdbx_strand_id
1 'polypeptide(L)' 'MALRINFNQAASAAQRGLAASQDSYSKQAEHLSSDLRINRASDDAAGLAVSEKLKNQVRGLNQAQRN' A
#
# COMPACT_ATOMS: atom_id res chain seq x y z
N MET A 1 30.58 14.10 21.91
CA MET A 1 30.24 13.51 20.59
C MET A 1 31.49 13.50 19.74
N ALA A 2 32.07 12.32 19.50
CA ALA A 2 33.31 12.19 18.73
C ALA A 2 32.98 12.12 17.23
N LEU A 3 33.61 12.98 16.43
CA LEU A 3 33.55 12.94 14.98
C LEU A 3 34.25 11.67 14.48
N ARG A 4 33.50 10.60 14.23
CA ARG A 4 34.04 9.38 13.62
C ARG A 4 34.07 9.54 12.11
N ILE A 5 35.27 9.77 11.56
CA ILE A 5 35.52 10.01 10.12
C ILE A 5 34.97 8.88 9.23
N ASN A 6 34.95 7.64 9.73
CA ASN A 6 34.52 6.46 8.96
C ASN A 6 33.03 6.13 9.05
N PHE A 7 32.27 6.73 9.97
CA PHE A 7 30.85 6.41 10.15
C PHE A 7 30.03 7.69 10.32
N ASN A 8 29.40 8.12 9.22
CA ASN A 8 28.50 9.25 9.23
C ASN A 8 27.11 8.82 9.70
N GLN A 9 26.91 8.83 11.01
CA GLN A 9 25.63 8.47 11.64
C GLN A 9 24.47 9.38 11.19
N ALA A 10 24.74 10.65 10.89
CA ALA A 10 23.75 11.60 10.40
C ALA A 10 23.27 11.23 8.98
N ALA A 11 24.20 10.91 8.07
CA ALA A 11 23.86 10.43 6.73
C ALA A 11 23.09 9.10 6.78
N SER A 12 23.50 8.17 7.66
CA SER A 12 22.77 6.90 7.86
C SER A 12 21.35 7.11 8.39
N ALA A 13 21.15 8.05 9.32
CA ALA A 13 19.82 8.40 9.81
C ALA A 13 18.97 9.06 8.73
N ALA A 14 19.54 9.99 7.96
CA ALA A 14 18.88 10.63 6.83
C ALA A 14 18.47 9.61 5.77
N GLN A 15 19.32 8.62 5.46
CA GLN A 15 19.03 7.56 4.51
C GLN A 15 17.88 6.66 4.97
N ARG A 16 17.78 6.34 6.27
CA ARG A 16 16.62 5.60 6.82
C ARG A 16 15.33 6.41 6.70
N GLY A 17 15.38 7.72 6.98
CA GLY A 17 14.23 8.61 6.78
C GLY A 17 13.80 8.68 5.32
N LEU A 18 14.77 8.82 4.41
CA LEU A 18 14.52 8.81 2.97
C LEU A 18 13.90 7.49 2.50
N ALA A 19 14.39 6.35 2.97
CA ALA A 19 13.84 5.04 2.63
C ALA A 19 12.37 4.89 3.08
N ALA A 20 12.03 5.36 4.28
CA ALA A 20 10.65 5.37 4.77
C ALA A 20 9.73 6.31 3.95
N SER A 21 10.23 7.49 3.59
CA SER A 21 9.51 8.43 2.71
C SER A 21 9.31 7.85 1.31
N GLN A 22 10.31 7.14 0.78
CA GLN A 22 10.24 6.48 -0.52
C GLN A 22 9.20 5.36 -0.54
N ASP A 23 9.15 4.51 0.49
CA ASP A 23 8.12 3.47 0.62
C ASP A 23 6.71 4.06 0.70
N SER A 24 6.56 5.13 1.48
CA SER A 24 5.29 5.86 1.59
C SER A 24 4.85 6.48 0.26
N TYR A 25 5.79 7.05 -0.50
CA TYR A 25 5.52 7.59 -1.84
C TYR A 25 5.12 6.48 -2.82
N SER A 26 5.82 5.35 -2.83
CA SER A 26 5.51 4.20 -3.68
C SER A 26 4.10 3.67 -3.43
N LYS A 27 3.67 3.56 -2.16
CA LYS A 27 2.29 3.19 -1.81
C LYS A 27 1.26 4.21 -2.30
N GLN A 28 1.52 5.50 -2.11
CA GLN A 28 0.64 6.57 -2.59
C GLN A 28 0.51 6.55 -4.12
N ALA A 29 1.62 6.33 -4.84
CA ALA A 29 1.61 6.19 -6.29
C ALA A 29 0.79 4.97 -6.73
N GLU A 30 0.89 3.85 -6.02
CA GLU A 30 0.07 2.66 -6.27
C GLU A 30 -1.42 2.96 -6.09
N HIS A 31 -1.82 3.56 -4.98
CA HIS A 31 -3.21 3.99 -4.75
C HIS A 31 -3.71 4.94 -5.84
N LEU A 32 -2.94 5.97 -6.20
CA LEU A 32 -3.32 6.90 -7.26
C LEU A 32 -3.48 6.21 -8.61
N SER A 33 -2.59 5.29 -8.97
CA SER A 33 -2.65 4.56 -10.25
C SER A 33 -3.85 3.60 -10.34
N SER A 34 -4.24 3.01 -9.21
CA SER A 34 -5.34 2.06 -9.14
C SER A 34 -6.70 2.72 -9.00
N ASP A 35 -6.74 3.96 -8.49
CA ASP A 35 -7.95 4.63 -7.97
C ASP A 35 -8.71 3.82 -6.90
N LEU A 36 -8.01 2.88 -6.23
CA LEU A 36 -8.55 2.02 -5.19
C LEU A 36 -7.88 2.33 -3.85
N ARG A 37 -8.71 2.45 -2.82
CA ARG A 37 -8.26 2.64 -1.43
C ARG A 37 -7.53 1.42 -0.88
N ILE A 38 -7.93 0.21 -1.30
CA ILE A 38 -7.34 -1.06 -0.85
C ILE A 38 -6.86 -1.80 -2.10
N ASN A 39 -5.55 -1.84 -2.30
CA ASN A 39 -4.94 -2.53 -3.45
C ASN A 39 -4.43 -3.91 -3.09
N ARG A 40 -3.90 -4.06 -1.87
CA ARG A 40 -3.34 -5.32 -1.40
C ARG A 40 -4.03 -5.79 -0.14
N ALA A 41 -4.04 -7.12 0.06
CA ALA A 41 -4.48 -7.73 1.32
C ALA A 41 -3.63 -7.27 2.51
N SER A 42 -2.40 -6.80 2.27
CA SER A 42 -1.52 -6.20 3.27
C SER A 42 -2.00 -4.83 3.77
N ASP A 43 -2.79 -4.10 2.97
CA ASP A 43 -3.25 -2.76 3.33
C ASP A 43 -4.48 -2.84 4.25
N ASP A 44 -5.43 -3.72 3.91
CA ASP A 44 -6.60 -4.05 4.71
C ASP A 44 -7.19 -5.40 4.27
N ALA A 45 -6.77 -6.48 4.94
CA ALA A 45 -7.23 -7.83 4.62
C ALA A 45 -8.75 -8.00 4.78
N ALA A 46 -9.34 -7.38 5.80
CA ALA A 46 -10.77 -7.48 6.08
C ALA A 46 -11.58 -6.67 5.05
N GLY A 47 -11.16 -5.44 4.78
CA GLY A 47 -11.78 -4.57 3.78
C GLY A 47 -11.66 -5.14 2.36
N LEU A 48 -10.54 -5.78 2.02
CA LEU A 48 -10.39 -6.49 0.74
C LEU A 48 -11.35 -7.68 0.66
N ALA A 49 -11.41 -8.53 1.70
CA ALA A 49 -12.30 -9.69 1.72
C ALA A 49 -13.79 -9.31 1.58
N VAL A 50 -14.22 -8.23 2.25
CA VAL A 50 -15.58 -7.70 2.09
C VAL A 50 -15.79 -7.17 0.67
N SER A 51 -14.82 -6.44 0.11
CA SER A 51 -14.92 -5.92 -1.25
C SER A 51 -15.03 -7.03 -2.30
N GLU A 52 -14.28 -8.11 -2.14
CA GLU A 52 -14.36 -9.30 -3.01
C GLU A 52 -15.69 -10.03 -2.84
N LYS A 53 -16.17 -10.20 -1.60
CA LYS A 53 -17.50 -10.76 -1.33
C LYS A 53 -18.60 -9.97 -2.03
N LEU A 54 -18.57 -8.64 -1.94
CA LEU A 54 -19.53 -7.77 -2.62
C LEU A 54 -19.41 -7.87 -4.15
N LYS A 55 -18.19 -7.87 -4.71
CA LYS A 55 -17.97 -8.09 -6.16
C LYS A 55 -18.56 -9.42 -6.62
N ASN A 56 -18.40 -10.48 -5.83
CA ASN A 56 -18.97 -11.80 -6.13
C ASN A 56 -20.51 -11.79 -6.08
N GLN A 57 -21.10 -11.12 -5.09
CA GLN A 57 -22.55 -10.94 -5.03
C GLN A 57 -23.09 -10.21 -6.25
N VAL A 58 -22.48 -9.09 -6.65
CA VAL A 58 -22.87 -8.33 -7.85
C VAL A 58 -22.78 -9.19 -9.10
N ARG A 59 -21.71 -9.97 -9.27
CA ARG A 59 -21.58 -10.90 -10.40
C ARG A 59 -22.70 -11.95 -10.41
N GLY A 60 -23.02 -12.51 -9.24
CA GLY A 60 -24.13 -13.46 -9.09
C GLY A 60 -25.48 -12.87 -9.46
N LEU A 61 -25.77 -11.64 -8.99
CA LEU A 61 -26.99 -10.91 -9.34
C LEU A 61 -27.08 -10.60 -10.83
N ASN A 62 -25.97 -10.18 -11.46
CA ASN A 62 -25.92 -9.94 -12.90
C ASN A 62 -26.17 -11.21 -13.72
N GLN A 63 -25.69 -12.37 -13.27
CA GLN A 63 -26.00 -13.64 -13.92
C GLN A 63 -27.47 -14.02 -13.74
N ALA A 64 -28.02 -13.82 -12.53
CA ALA A 64 -29.42 -14.09 -12.25
C ALA A 64 -30.37 -13.20 -13.08
N GLN A 65 -29.98 -11.97 -13.38
CA GLN A 65 -30.75 -11.08 -14.27
C GLN A 65 -30.70 -11.50 -15.75
N ARG A 66 -29.63 -12.19 -16.16
CA ARG A 66 -29.44 -12.64 -17.55
C ARG A 66 -30.16 -13.95 -17.86
N ASN A 67 -30.48 -14.74 -16.84
CA ASN A 67 -31.21 -16.00 -16.94
C ASN A 67 -32.71 -15.77 -16.76
#